data_AF-A0AAV0ECT9-F1
#
_entry.id   AF-A0AAV0ECT9-F1
#
_cell.length_a   1.000
_cell.length_b   1.000
_cell.length_c   1.000
_cell.angle_alpha   90.00
_cell.angle_beta   90.00
_cell.angle_gamma   90.00
#
_symmetry.space_group_name_H-M   'P 1'
#
loop_
_entity.id
_entity.type
_entity.pdbx_description
1 polymer ?
#
loop_
_entity_poly.entity_id
_entity_poly.type
_entity_poly.pdbx_seq_one_letter_code
_entity_poly.pdbx_strand_id
1 'polypeptide(L)'
;MGLCNGTRLIITRLGDHILEARVLTGRSMGQQVLIPRLSLTPSDIRLPFKFQRRQFPIMVAYAMTINKSQRQSLSQVGLPLKKPVFSHGQLHVEVSRVTNPKGLKILILDDNGECSNETTNVVYKEVLQNI
;
A
#
# COMPACT_ATOMS: atom_id res chain seq x y z
N MET A 1 -19.04 5.83 -13.37
CA MET A 1 -17.58 5.81 -13.11
C MET A 1 -17.37 5.60 -11.63
N GLY A 2 -16.71 4.51 -11.23
CA GLY A 2 -16.56 4.11 -9.83
C GLY A 2 -15.12 4.27 -9.32
N LEU A 3 -14.93 4.05 -8.01
CA LEU A 3 -13.60 3.99 -7.41
C LEU A 3 -12.92 2.66 -7.72
N CYS A 4 -11.62 2.69 -7.96
CA CYS A 4 -10.79 1.50 -8.14
C CYS A 4 -9.94 1.23 -6.90
N ASN A 5 -9.51 0.00 -6.71
CA ASN A 5 -8.56 -0.33 -5.64
C ASN A 5 -7.26 0.46 -5.81
N GLY A 6 -6.83 1.14 -4.74
CA GLY A 6 -5.63 1.99 -4.75
C GLY A 6 -5.87 3.45 -5.15
N THR A 7 -7.11 3.86 -5.45
CA THR A 7 -7.42 5.28 -5.64
C THR A 7 -7.11 6.06 -4.36
N ARG A 8 -6.22 7.06 -4.48
CA ARG A 8 -5.86 7.94 -3.35
C ARG A 8 -6.92 9.01 -3.17
N LEU A 9 -7.31 9.20 -1.91
CA LEU A 9 -8.43 10.02 -1.50
C LEU A 9 -7.99 10.90 -0.32
N ILE A 10 -8.53 12.11 -0.25
CA ILE A 10 -8.51 12.92 0.97
C ILE A 10 -9.90 12.92 1.58
N ILE A 11 -10.03 12.51 2.84
CA ILE A 11 -11.30 12.57 3.55
C ILE A 11 -11.63 14.05 3.80
N THR A 12 -12.81 14.48 3.37
CA THR A 12 -13.29 15.86 3.55
C THR A 12 -14.27 15.96 4.71
N ARG A 13 -15.09 14.92 4.96
CA ARG A 13 -16.05 14.87 6.07
C ARG A 13 -16.20 13.44 6.59
N LEU A 14 -16.33 13.31 7.91
CA LEU A 14 -16.62 12.06 8.61
C LEU A 14 -18.09 12.09 9.04
N GLY A 15 -18.90 11.16 8.53
CA GLY A 15 -20.24 10.89 9.05
C GLY A 15 -20.30 9.49 9.68
N ASP A 16 -21.38 9.20 10.40
CA ASP A 16 -21.52 7.94 11.15
C ASP A 16 -21.52 6.70 10.26
N HIS A 17 -22.14 6.83 9.07
CA HIS A 17 -22.41 5.73 8.14
C HIS A 17 -21.79 5.92 6.76
N ILE A 18 -21.34 7.14 6.44
CA ILE A 18 -20.80 7.53 5.13
C ILE A 18 -19.60 8.45 5.36
N LEU A 19 -18.53 8.24 4.60
CA LEU A 19 -17.40 9.17 4.52
C LEU A 19 -17.51 9.97 3.22
N GLU A 20 -17.21 11.26 3.30
CA GLU A 20 -17.01 12.07 2.10
C GLU A 20 -15.51 12.18 1.82
N ALA A 21 -15.12 11.98 0.58
CA ALA A 21 -13.73 12.10 0.17
C ALA A 21 -13.61 12.76 -1.19
N ARG A 22 -12.43 13.33 -1.46
CA ARG A 22 -12.07 13.88 -2.76
C ARG A 22 -10.95 13.07 -3.40
N VAL A 23 -11.10 12.76 -4.68
CA VAL A 23 -10.11 11.99 -5.46
C VAL A 23 -8.86 12.82 -5.72
N LEU A 24 -7.69 12.27 -5.38
CA LEU A 24 -6.39 12.94 -5.55
C LEU A 24 -5.68 12.56 -6.83
N THR A 25 -6.05 11.46 -7.48
CA THR A 25 -5.28 10.87 -8.59
C THR A 25 -6.16 10.21 -9.64
N GLY A 26 -5.70 10.22 -10.89
CA GLY A 26 -6.36 9.53 -12.01
C GLY A 26 -7.39 10.40 -12.73
N ARG A 27 -8.19 9.79 -13.61
CA ARG A 27 -9.14 10.51 -14.49
C ARG A 27 -10.24 11.27 -13.73
N SER A 28 -10.56 10.83 -12.53
CA SER A 28 -11.59 11.44 -11.67
C SER A 28 -11.02 12.41 -10.62
N MET A 29 -9.79 12.89 -10.79
CA MET A 29 -9.16 13.82 -9.84
C MET A 29 -10.05 15.05 -9.58
N GLY A 30 -10.16 15.45 -8.31
CA GLY A 30 -10.99 16.57 -7.87
C GLY A 30 -12.45 16.21 -7.58
N GLN A 31 -12.94 15.08 -8.08
CA GLN A 31 -14.32 14.64 -7.84
C GLN A 31 -14.56 14.31 -6.37
N GLN A 32 -15.70 14.75 -5.81
CA GLN A 32 -16.19 14.29 -4.52
C GLN A 32 -16.93 12.95 -4.64
N VAL A 33 -16.67 12.07 -3.69
CA VAL A 33 -17.23 10.72 -3.63
C VAL A 33 -17.72 10.41 -2.22
N LEU A 34 -18.79 9.63 -2.14
CA LEU A 34 -19.34 9.10 -0.90
C LEU A 34 -18.91 7.64 -0.74
N ILE A 35 -18.39 7.29 0.43
CA ILE A 35 -17.88 5.96 0.73
C ILE A 35 -18.74 5.36 1.85
N PRO A 36 -19.63 4.42 1.53
CA PRO A 36 -20.39 3.68 2.54
C PRO A 36 -19.55 2.53 3.12
N ARG A 37 -20.02 1.95 4.23
CA ARG A 37 -19.47 0.69 4.75
C ARG A 37 -19.87 -0.48 3.85
N LEU A 38 -18.88 -1.29 3.46
CA LEU A 38 -19.08 -2.53 2.71
C LEU A 38 -19.05 -3.73 3.67
N SER A 39 -19.89 -4.72 3.39
CA SER A 39 -19.91 -6.00 4.07
C SER A 39 -19.17 -7.04 3.24
N LEU A 40 -18.17 -7.67 3.83
CA LEU A 40 -17.35 -8.71 3.22
C LEU A 40 -17.60 -10.04 3.93
N THR A 41 -18.03 -11.04 3.18
CA THR A 41 -18.24 -12.41 3.67
C THR A 41 -17.17 -13.31 3.04
N PRO A 42 -16.35 -14.03 3.82
CA PRO A 42 -15.40 -14.99 3.28
C PRO A 42 -16.14 -16.10 2.52
N SER A 43 -15.55 -16.57 1.43
CA SER A 43 -16.10 -17.63 0.59
C SER A 43 -15.91 -19.05 1.16
N ASP A 44 -15.28 -19.18 2.33
CA ASP A 44 -14.92 -20.48 2.90
C ASP A 44 -16.17 -21.21 3.41
N ILE A 45 -16.55 -22.27 2.69
CA ILE A 45 -17.72 -23.10 2.96
C ILE A 45 -17.50 -24.11 4.10
N ARG A 46 -16.30 -24.22 4.65
CA ARG A 46 -15.96 -25.23 5.67
C ARG A 46 -16.47 -24.88 7.08
N LEU A 47 -16.87 -23.63 7.29
CA LEU A 47 -17.37 -23.19 8.59
C LEU A 47 -18.90 -23.35 8.64
N PRO A 48 -19.47 -23.83 9.76
CA PRO A 48 -20.92 -24.01 9.90
C PRO A 48 -21.70 -22.69 9.98
N PHE A 49 -21.03 -21.54 9.89
CA PHE A 49 -21.63 -20.22 9.91
C PHE A 49 -20.81 -19.23 9.06
N LYS A 50 -21.48 -18.18 8.58
CA LYS A 50 -20.88 -17.15 7.73
C LYS A 50 -20.36 -16.00 8.57
N PHE A 51 -19.05 -15.76 8.56
CA PHE A 51 -18.48 -14.53 9.10
C PHE A 51 -18.75 -13.37 8.15
N GLN A 52 -19.19 -12.22 8.66
CA GLN A 52 -19.37 -11.01 7.85
C GLN A 52 -18.65 -9.85 8.53
N ARG A 53 -17.75 -9.19 7.78
CA ARG A 53 -17.03 -7.99 8.24
C ARG A 53 -17.60 -6.76 7.55
N ARG A 54 -18.22 -5.86 8.31
CA ARG A 54 -18.70 -4.56 7.81
C ARG A 54 -17.72 -3.45 8.14
N GLN A 55 -17.12 -2.83 7.13
CA GLN A 55 -16.11 -1.78 7.31
C GLN A 55 -16.14 -0.77 6.15
N PHE A 56 -15.61 0.44 6.37
CA PHE A 56 -15.30 1.31 5.24
C PHE A 56 -14.14 0.72 4.42
N PRO A 57 -14.23 0.70 3.08
CA PRO A 57 -13.18 0.18 2.21
C PRO A 57 -12.04 1.19 2.03
N ILE A 58 -11.47 1.67 3.14
CA ILE A 58 -10.35 2.61 3.14
C ILE A 58 -9.22 2.08 4.03
N MET A 59 -7.99 2.47 3.72
CA MET A 59 -6.85 2.32 4.62
C MET A 59 -6.07 3.63 4.63
N VAL A 60 -5.47 3.97 5.76
CA VAL A 60 -4.58 5.13 5.87
C VAL A 60 -3.39 4.90 4.93
N ALA A 61 -3.12 5.86 4.06
CA ALA A 61 -2.14 5.71 2.97
C ALA A 61 -0.91 6.64 3.13
N TYR A 62 -0.67 7.19 4.33
CA TYR A 62 0.52 8.01 4.58
C TYR A 62 1.82 7.18 4.48
N ALA A 63 1.77 5.95 4.99
CA ALA A 63 2.79 4.94 4.80
C ALA A 63 2.11 3.65 4.33
N MET A 64 2.72 2.97 3.38
CA MET A 64 2.26 1.68 2.88
C MET A 64 3.42 0.72 2.79
N THR A 65 3.15 -0.57 2.93
CA THR A 65 4.19 -1.59 2.75
C THR A 65 4.53 -1.72 1.26
N ILE A 66 5.76 -2.15 0.97
CA ILE A 66 6.24 -2.44 -0.40
C ILE A 66 5.25 -3.34 -1.15
N ASN A 67 4.71 -4.35 -0.48
CA ASN A 67 3.76 -5.27 -1.09
C ASN A 67 2.43 -4.59 -1.48
N LYS A 68 2.00 -3.55 -0.76
CA LYS A 68 0.78 -2.80 -1.08
C LYS A 68 0.99 -1.74 -2.14
N SER A 69 2.22 -1.23 -2.31
CA SER A 69 2.56 -0.34 -3.43
C SER A 69 2.71 -1.09 -4.76
N GLN A 70 2.76 -2.43 -4.74
CA GLN A 70 2.76 -3.22 -5.96
C GLN A 70 1.55 -2.87 -6.84
N ARG A 71 1.81 -2.64 -8.14
CA ARG A 71 0.83 -2.19 -9.15
C ARG A 71 0.30 -0.76 -8.97
N GLN A 72 0.93 0.06 -8.14
CA GLN A 72 0.66 1.50 -8.06
C GLN A 72 1.83 2.30 -8.64
N SER A 73 1.52 3.46 -9.23
CA SER A 73 2.52 4.43 -9.69
C SER A 73 2.53 5.63 -8.75
N LEU A 74 3.69 5.96 -8.21
CA LEU A 74 3.86 7.01 -7.20
C LEU A 74 4.85 8.07 -7.71
N SER A 75 4.51 9.35 -7.51
CA SER A 75 5.33 10.48 -7.96
C SER A 75 6.41 10.90 -6.97
N GLN A 76 6.11 10.78 -5.67
CA GLN A 76 6.99 11.14 -4.56
C GLN A 76 6.90 10.04 -3.50
N VAL A 77 8.02 9.44 -3.12
CA VAL A 77 8.11 8.31 -2.21
C VAL A 77 9.32 8.48 -1.30
N GLY A 78 9.09 8.37 0.01
CA GLY A 78 10.14 8.12 0.99
C GLY A 78 10.15 6.64 1.33
N LEU A 79 11.28 5.97 1.13
CA LEU A 79 11.50 4.56 1.47
C LEU A 79 12.42 4.45 2.69
N PRO A 80 11.88 4.28 3.90
CA PRO A 80 12.67 4.01 5.09
C PRO A 80 12.95 2.51 5.24
N LEU A 81 14.21 2.11 5.10
CA LEU A 81 14.72 0.77 5.34
C LEU A 81 15.46 0.74 6.68
N LYS A 82 14.72 0.46 7.76
CA LYS A 82 15.30 0.26 9.11
C LYS A 82 15.95 -1.11 9.30
N LYS A 83 15.66 -2.04 8.38
CA LYS A 83 16.19 -3.39 8.31
C LYS A 83 16.40 -3.71 6.83
N PRO A 84 17.31 -4.64 6.50
CA PRO A 84 17.46 -5.11 5.12
C PRO A 84 16.14 -5.62 4.54
N VAL A 85 15.96 -5.46 3.23
CA VAL A 85 14.77 -5.94 2.53
C VAL A 85 14.63 -7.45 2.71
N PHE A 86 13.42 -7.91 3.00
CA PHE A 86 13.18 -9.29 3.40
C PHE A 86 13.33 -10.27 2.23
N SER A 87 13.01 -9.88 1.00
CA SER A 87 13.10 -10.81 -0.13
C SER A 87 13.75 -10.19 -1.36
N HIS A 88 14.34 -11.07 -2.17
CA HIS A 88 14.92 -10.69 -3.45
C HIS A 88 13.94 -9.89 -4.29
N GLY A 89 14.44 -8.83 -4.92
CA GLY A 89 13.66 -8.00 -5.84
C GLY A 89 12.68 -7.03 -5.18
N GLN A 90 12.49 -7.02 -3.86
CA GLN A 90 11.60 -6.05 -3.20
C GLN A 90 12.06 -4.61 -3.40
N LEU A 91 13.36 -4.35 -3.19
CA LEU A 91 13.95 -3.03 -3.41
C LEU A 91 13.79 -2.58 -4.86
N HIS A 92 14.08 -3.47 -5.81
CA HIS A 92 13.90 -3.20 -7.24
C HIS A 92 12.43 -2.91 -7.58
N VAL A 93 11.50 -3.73 -7.08
CA VAL A 93 10.06 -3.55 -7.30
C VAL A 93 9.63 -2.18 -6.82
N GLU A 94 10.12 -1.71 -5.67
CA GLU A 94 9.77 -0.41 -5.13
C GLU A 94 10.37 0.76 -5.91
N VAL A 95 11.67 0.70 -6.21
CA VAL A 95 12.35 1.72 -7.03
C VAL A 95 11.64 1.87 -8.38
N SER A 96 11.21 0.76 -8.98
CA SER A 96 10.46 0.77 -10.26
C SER A 96 9.05 1.38 -10.19
N ARG A 97 8.47 1.58 -9.00
CA ARG A 97 7.14 2.22 -8.85
C ARG A 97 7.19 3.74 -8.88
N VAL A 98 8.38 4.31 -8.70
CA VAL A 98 8.55 5.76 -8.75
C VAL A 98 8.69 6.20 -10.19
N THR A 99 7.79 7.08 -10.63
CA THR A 99 7.78 7.54 -12.03
C THR A 99 8.88 8.55 -12.33
N ASN A 100 9.43 9.21 -11.30
CA ASN A 100 10.53 10.18 -11.42
C ASN A 100 11.60 9.88 -10.35
N PRO A 101 12.85 9.57 -10.74
CA PRO A 101 13.93 9.31 -9.78
C PRO A 101 14.13 10.42 -8.74
N LYS A 102 13.91 11.70 -9.11
CA LYS A 102 14.01 12.84 -8.18
C LYS A 102 12.96 12.81 -7.08
N GLY A 103 11.88 12.06 -7.28
CA GLY A 103 10.82 11.86 -6.30
C GLY A 103 11.07 10.72 -5.33
N LEU A 104 12.12 9.92 -5.51
CA LEU A 104 12.47 8.85 -4.60
C LEU A 104 13.54 9.31 -3.61
N LYS A 105 13.26 9.16 -2.32
CA LYS A 105 14.25 9.31 -1.25
C LYS A 105 14.32 8.00 -0.47
N ILE A 106 15.49 7.39 -0.42
CA ILE A 106 15.73 6.17 0.34
C ILE A 106 16.52 6.55 1.60
N LEU A 107 16.02 6.14 2.76
CA LEU A 107 16.72 6.21 4.04
C LEU A 107 17.06 4.78 4.43
N ILE A 108 18.35 4.46 4.52
CA ILE A 108 18.82 3.14 4.97
C ILE A 108 19.47 3.34 6.33
N LEU A 109 19.04 2.55 7.31
CA LEU A 109 19.66 2.51 8.63
C LEU A 109 20.37 1.16 8.82
N ASP A 110 21.55 1.19 9.42
CA ASP A 110 22.23 -0.01 9.89
C ASP A 110 21.59 -0.55 11.19
N ASP A 111 22.11 -1.67 11.70
CA ASP A 111 21.60 -2.28 12.93
C ASP A 111 21.81 -1.39 14.17
N ASN A 112 22.70 -0.39 14.09
CA ASN A 112 22.95 0.60 15.14
C ASN A 112 22.05 1.83 15.01
N GLY A 113 21.26 1.94 13.94
CA GLY A 113 20.40 3.08 13.64
C GLY A 113 21.09 4.24 12.94
N GLU A 114 22.33 4.06 12.49
CA GLU A 114 23.11 5.03 11.74
C GLU A 114 22.78 4.99 10.24
N CYS A 115 22.93 6.14 9.56
CA CYS A 115 22.67 6.22 8.14
C CYS A 115 23.70 5.42 7.33
N SER A 116 23.22 4.43 6.58
CA SER A 116 24.02 3.65 5.64
C SER A 116 23.65 3.98 4.19
N ASN A 117 24.55 3.66 3.27
CA ASN A 117 24.33 3.78 1.82
C ASN A 117 24.11 2.41 1.15
N GLU A 118 24.22 1.32 1.89
CA GLU A 118 24.12 -0.04 1.39
C GLU A 118 23.14 -0.87 2.21
N THR A 119 22.50 -1.83 1.55
CA THR A 119 21.59 -2.78 2.20
C THR A 119 21.79 -4.17 1.61
N THR A 120 21.75 -5.20 2.45
CA THR A 120 21.91 -6.58 2.01
C THR A 120 20.70 -7.04 1.21
N ASN A 121 20.93 -7.61 0.04
CA ASN A 121 19.89 -8.28 -0.73
C ASN A 121 19.62 -9.66 -0.13
N VAL A 122 18.62 -9.78 0.74
CA VAL A 122 18.29 -11.05 1.39
C VAL A 122 17.51 -11.94 0.42
N VAL A 123 18.07 -13.11 0.12
CA VAL A 123 17.43 -14.15 -0.70
C VAL A 123 17.12 -15.36 0.18
N TYR A 124 15.84 -15.54 0.54
CA TYR A 124 15.39 -16.76 1.20
C TYR A 124 15.28 -17.88 0.16
N LYS A 125 16.22 -18.83 0.21
CA LYS A 125 16.26 -19.97 -0.71
C LYS A 125 15.05 -20.88 -0.53
N GLU A 126 14.47 -20.93 0.66
CA GLU A 126 13.28 -21.71 1.00
C GLU A 126 12.05 -21.29 0.19
N VAL A 127 11.98 -20.01 -0.21
CA VAL A 127 10.88 -19.47 -1.03
C VAL A 127 11.05 -19.83 -2.52
N LEU A 128 12.29 -20.09 -2.96
CA LEU A 128 12.62 -20.45 -4.35
C LEU A 128 12.50 -21.97 -4.62
N GLN A 129 12.47 -22.80 -3.58
CA GLN A 129 12.37 -24.26 -3.70
C GLN A 129 10.95 -24.77 -4.01
N ASN A 130 9.94 -23.88 -4.06
CA ASN A 130 8.55 -24.20 -4.37
C ASN A 130 8.08 -23.62 -5.72
N ILE A 131 8.99 -23.39 -6.67
CA ILE A 131 8.68 -23.00 -8.06
C ILE A 131 9.01 -24.16 -8.99
#